data_AF-A0A1N7J408-F1
#
_entry.id   AF-A0A1N7J408-F1
#
_cell.length_a   1.000
_cell.length_b   1.000
_cell.length_c   1.000
_cell.angle_alpha   90.00
_cell.angle_beta   90.00
_cell.angle_gamma   90.00
#
_symmetry.space_group_name_H-M   'P 1'
#
loop_
_entity.id
_entity.type
_entity.pdbx_description
1 polymer ?
#
loop_
_entity_poly.entity_id
_entity_poly.type
_entity_poly.pdbx_seq_one_letter_code
_entity_poly.pdbx_strand_id
1 'polypeptide(L)'
;MTGQLIQQTREDIEGMIARDELILPTLPEIALKVRDIAEDENASIQDMARALTKDPALSARLLRVTNSPMVRTMVPITDVTTAISRLGIDFTSNLVVGIAMEQMFQATNDAIDRRMRACWSHATEIAASAQVLARHFTKLPPDQALLAGLVHQIGTLPLLSYAEQSGSLIHGGPSLDHAIAELHQELGQKVLQSWDFPPELIAVTTDYLNFERERDEPDLIDLIQVATLQSYAGTNHPLANTDTSQVGAFVRLGLAADTETLELDDIATEQSETQAALSSGF
;
A
#
# COMPACT_ATOMS: atom_id res chain seq x y z
N MET A 1 -19.04 -9.93 -28.29
CA MET A 1 -18.29 -10.97 -27.56
C MET A 1 -17.55 -10.41 -26.36
N THR A 2 -16.71 -9.38 -26.50
CA THR A 2 -15.93 -8.82 -25.38
C THR A 2 -16.80 -8.33 -24.22
N GLY A 3 -17.80 -7.47 -24.44
CA GLY A 3 -18.65 -6.94 -23.37
C GLY A 3 -19.49 -7.98 -22.59
N GLN A 4 -19.78 -9.13 -23.20
CA GLN A 4 -20.52 -10.22 -22.55
C GLN A 4 -19.63 -11.01 -21.60
N LEU A 5 -18.33 -11.10 -21.89
CA LEU A 5 -17.34 -11.71 -21.01
C LEU A 5 -17.03 -10.83 -19.79
N ILE A 6 -17.01 -9.50 -19.98
CA ILE A 6 -16.89 -8.51 -18.90
C ILE A 6 -18.02 -8.67 -17.90
N GLN A 7 -19.25 -8.66 -18.41
CA GLN A 7 -20.45 -8.77 -17.58
C GLN A 7 -20.51 -10.13 -16.86
N GLN A 8 -20.16 -11.23 -17.51
CA GLN A 8 -20.15 -12.55 -16.88
C GLN A 8 -19.09 -12.65 -15.78
N THR A 9 -17.86 -12.20 -16.04
CA THR A 9 -16.77 -12.22 -15.05
C THR A 9 -17.14 -11.39 -13.82
N ARG A 10 -17.76 -10.24 -14.05
CA ARG A 10 -18.31 -9.40 -12.99
C ARG A 10 -19.36 -10.15 -12.18
N GLU A 11 -20.40 -10.67 -12.83
CA GLU A 11 -21.50 -11.38 -12.16
C GLU A 11 -21.00 -12.61 -11.38
N ASP A 12 -19.99 -13.30 -11.91
CA ASP A 12 -19.35 -14.42 -11.22
C ASP A 12 -18.64 -13.95 -9.95
N ILE A 13 -17.82 -12.89 -10.04
CA ILE A 13 -17.07 -12.35 -8.89
C ILE A 13 -18.03 -11.72 -7.87
N GLU A 14 -18.98 -10.89 -8.29
CA GLU A 14 -20.02 -10.32 -7.42
C GLU A 14 -20.85 -11.44 -6.76
N GLY A 15 -21.19 -12.47 -7.52
CA GLY A 15 -21.89 -13.65 -7.01
C GLY A 15 -21.06 -14.44 -6.01
N MET A 16 -19.74 -14.54 -6.20
CA MET A 16 -18.82 -15.16 -5.24
C MET A 16 -18.65 -14.29 -4.00
N ILE A 17 -18.55 -12.97 -4.14
CA ILE A 17 -18.50 -12.02 -3.03
C ILE A 17 -19.77 -12.11 -2.18
N ALA A 18 -20.94 -12.14 -2.82
CA ALA A 18 -22.23 -12.22 -2.14
C ALA A 18 -22.43 -13.56 -1.40
N ARG A 19 -21.77 -14.63 -1.87
CA ARG A 19 -21.81 -15.96 -1.26
C ARG A 19 -20.63 -16.26 -0.33
N ASP A 20 -19.72 -15.31 -0.16
CA ASP A 20 -18.47 -15.49 0.60
C ASP A 20 -17.61 -16.67 0.06
N GLU A 21 -17.67 -16.89 -1.25
CA GLU A 21 -16.97 -17.98 -1.97
C GLU A 21 -15.66 -17.50 -2.60
N LEU A 22 -15.38 -16.19 -2.60
CA LEU A 22 -14.13 -15.66 -3.13
C LEU A 22 -13.00 -15.96 -2.16
N ILE A 23 -11.94 -16.60 -2.65
CA ILE A 23 -10.75 -16.91 -1.86
C ILE A 23 -10.04 -15.58 -1.58
N LEU A 24 -10.23 -15.06 -0.38
CA LEU A 24 -9.48 -13.91 0.11
C LEU A 24 -8.03 -14.33 0.41
N PRO A 25 -7.05 -13.47 0.10
CA PRO A 25 -5.69 -13.73 0.49
C PRO A 25 -5.56 -13.79 2.02
N THR A 26 -4.64 -14.62 2.50
CA THR A 26 -4.34 -14.73 3.93
C THR A 26 -3.16 -13.82 4.27
N LEU A 27 -3.24 -13.13 5.41
CA LEU A 27 -2.13 -12.33 5.89
C LEU A 27 -0.96 -13.25 6.27
N PRO A 28 0.29 -12.95 5.86
CA PRO A 28 1.45 -13.78 6.21
C PRO A 28 1.58 -13.96 7.72
N GLU A 29 1.97 -15.16 8.17
CA GLU A 29 2.08 -15.51 9.60
C GLU A 29 2.98 -14.53 10.36
N ILE A 30 4.06 -14.06 9.72
CA ILE A 30 4.97 -13.09 10.34
C ILE A 30 4.31 -11.72 10.54
N ALA A 31 3.44 -11.29 9.62
CA ALA A 31 2.72 -10.02 9.74
C ALA A 31 1.67 -10.08 10.86
N LEU A 32 0.94 -11.19 10.98
CA LEU A 32 0.05 -11.45 12.12
C LEU A 32 0.83 -11.39 13.44
N LYS A 33 1.95 -12.11 13.49
CA LYS A 33 2.74 -12.23 14.71
C LYS A 33 3.32 -10.91 15.20
N VAL A 34 3.84 -10.05 14.32
CA VAL A 34 4.38 -8.75 14.74
C VAL A 34 3.29 -7.79 15.18
N ARG A 35 2.10 -7.90 14.59
CA ARG A 35 0.92 -7.13 15.01
C ARG A 35 0.45 -7.57 16.39
N ASP A 36 0.33 -8.87 16.64
CA ASP A 36 -0.01 -9.40 17.97
C ASP A 36 0.98 -8.93 19.05
N ILE A 37 2.28 -8.86 18.71
CA ILE A 37 3.32 -8.34 19.61
C ILE A 37 3.16 -6.82 19.84
N ALA A 38 2.77 -6.07 18.81
CA ALA A 38 2.56 -4.62 18.95
C ALA A 38 1.30 -4.27 19.76
N GLU A 39 0.28 -5.13 19.72
CA GLU A 39 -0.96 -4.95 20.48
C GLU A 39 -0.84 -5.38 21.96
N ASP A 40 0.19 -6.14 22.33
CA ASP A 40 0.46 -6.52 23.73
C ASP A 40 1.23 -5.42 24.47
N GLU A 41 0.56 -4.74 25.41
CA GLU A 41 1.13 -3.70 26.27
C GLU A 41 2.35 -4.17 27.09
N ASN A 42 2.53 -5.49 27.27
CA ASN A 42 3.66 -6.08 28.00
C ASN A 42 4.80 -6.55 27.09
N ALA A 43 4.64 -6.46 25.78
CA ALA A 43 5.65 -6.91 24.83
C ALA A 43 6.92 -6.07 24.94
N SER A 44 8.07 -6.74 24.82
CA SER A 44 9.37 -6.07 24.78
C SER A 44 9.91 -5.98 23.35
N ILE A 45 10.85 -5.05 23.15
CA ILE A 45 11.67 -4.96 21.94
C ILE A 45 12.32 -6.31 21.60
N GLN A 46 12.68 -7.10 22.62
CA GLN A 46 13.30 -8.42 22.43
C GLN A 46 12.32 -9.44 21.86
N ASP A 47 11.03 -9.34 22.17
CA ASP A 47 10.02 -10.26 21.65
C ASP A 47 9.79 -10.00 20.15
N MET A 48 9.70 -8.73 19.76
CA MET A 48 9.69 -8.31 18.35
C MET A 48 10.96 -8.76 17.61
N ALA A 49 12.15 -8.54 18.19
CA ALA A 49 13.41 -8.94 17.57
C ALA A 49 13.50 -10.47 17.37
N ARG A 50 13.04 -11.26 18.35
CA ARG A 50 12.98 -12.74 18.23
C ARG A 50 11.99 -13.22 17.18
N ALA A 51 10.91 -12.49 16.94
CA ALA A 51 9.98 -12.82 15.86
C ALA A 51 10.63 -12.57 14.49
N LEU A 52 11.25 -11.41 14.30
CA LEU A 52 11.84 -10.99 13.03
C LEU A 52 13.10 -11.75 12.64
N THR A 53 13.97 -12.07 13.60
CA THR A 53 15.23 -12.78 13.34
C THR A 53 15.05 -14.22 12.85
N LYS A 54 13.83 -14.77 12.89
CA LYS A 54 13.49 -16.05 12.27
C LYS A 54 13.42 -15.98 10.75
N ASP A 55 13.22 -14.78 10.21
CA ASP A 55 13.23 -14.50 8.77
C ASP A 55 14.41 -13.56 8.44
N PRO A 56 15.54 -14.11 7.97
CA PRO A 56 16.71 -13.32 7.58
C PRO A 56 16.42 -12.35 6.43
N ALA A 57 15.52 -12.70 5.51
CA ALA A 57 15.19 -11.85 4.36
C ALA A 57 14.41 -10.61 4.84
N LEU A 58 13.40 -10.83 5.69
CA LEU A 58 12.62 -9.76 6.30
C LEU A 58 13.48 -8.87 7.20
N SER A 59 14.36 -9.48 8.01
CA SER A 59 15.34 -8.75 8.83
C SER A 59 16.25 -7.86 7.99
N ALA A 60 16.78 -8.37 6.87
CA ALA A 60 17.62 -7.59 5.96
C ALA A 60 16.84 -6.45 5.29
N ARG A 61 15.58 -6.69 4.89
CA ARG A 61 14.70 -5.65 4.32
C ARG A 61 14.38 -4.57 5.35
N LEU A 62 14.04 -4.94 6.58
CA LEU A 62 13.82 -3.97 7.67
C LEU A 62 15.06 -3.09 7.87
N LEU A 63 16.26 -3.68 7.96
CA LEU A 63 17.50 -2.91 8.11
C LEU A 63 17.77 -1.99 6.93
N ARG A 64 17.50 -2.44 5.70
CA ARG A 64 17.65 -1.60 4.49
C ARG A 64 16.72 -0.39 4.54
N VAL A 65 15.45 -0.61 4.85
CA VAL A 65 14.46 0.45 4.96
C VAL A 65 14.76 1.39 6.12
N THR A 66 15.25 0.88 7.25
CA THR A 66 15.63 1.71 8.41
C THR A 66 16.87 2.58 8.13
N ASN A 67 17.72 2.16 7.19
CA ASN A 67 18.88 2.93 6.75
C ASN A 67 18.60 3.82 5.53
N SER A 68 17.37 3.83 5.02
CA SER A 68 16.98 4.73 3.94
C SER A 68 16.65 6.13 4.49
N PRO A 69 16.57 7.15 3.62
CA PRO A 69 16.15 8.50 4.01
C PRO A 69 14.82 8.55 4.77
N MET A 70 13.98 7.52 4.59
CA MET A 70 12.69 7.34 5.26
C MET A 70 12.78 7.49 6.79
N VAL A 71 13.89 7.09 7.40
CA VAL A 71 14.12 7.10 8.87
C VAL A 71 15.21 8.10 9.29
N ARG A 72 15.93 8.70 8.33
CA ARG A 72 17.01 9.70 8.53
C ARG A 72 18.02 9.34 9.63
N THR A 73 18.62 8.17 9.48
CA THR A 73 19.58 7.67 10.47
C THR A 73 20.99 8.23 10.26
N MET A 74 21.55 8.98 11.24
CA MET A 74 22.94 9.49 11.18
C MET A 74 24.02 8.39 11.25
N VAL A 75 23.74 7.29 11.95
CA VAL A 75 24.67 6.16 12.13
C VAL A 75 23.99 4.89 11.61
N PRO A 76 24.56 4.21 10.59
CA PRO A 76 23.97 3.00 10.02
C PRO A 76 23.62 1.97 11.09
N ILE A 77 22.39 1.46 11.02
CA ILE A 77 21.88 0.42 11.92
C ILE A 77 22.20 -0.94 11.30
N THR A 78 22.90 -1.78 12.04
CA THR A 78 23.39 -3.07 11.56
C THR A 78 22.69 -4.28 12.20
N ASP A 79 21.82 -4.06 13.17
CA ASP A 79 21.09 -5.12 13.87
C ASP A 79 19.62 -4.76 14.12
N VAL A 80 18.76 -5.79 14.10
CA VAL A 80 17.29 -5.65 14.17
C VAL A 80 16.84 -5.06 15.51
N THR A 81 17.50 -5.42 16.61
CA THR A 81 17.17 -4.90 17.94
C THR A 81 17.37 -3.40 18.02
N THR A 82 18.48 -2.88 17.48
CA THR A 82 18.76 -1.44 17.40
C THR A 82 17.77 -0.74 16.48
N ALA A 83 17.35 -1.37 15.37
CA ALA A 83 16.32 -0.83 14.49
C ALA A 83 15.00 -0.64 15.25
N ILE A 84 14.50 -1.70 15.91
CA ILE A 84 13.27 -1.65 16.70
C ILE A 84 13.39 -0.63 17.84
N SER A 85 14.54 -0.58 18.53
CA SER A 85 14.76 0.36 19.63
C SER A 85 14.68 1.82 19.19
N ARG A 86 15.05 2.13 17.94
CA ARG A 86 15.00 3.48 17.37
C ARG A 86 13.64 3.83 16.79
N LEU A 87 13.01 2.87 16.11
CA LEU A 87 11.71 3.06 15.46
C LEU A 87 10.54 2.99 16.45
N GLY A 88 10.69 2.19 17.50
CA GLY A 88 9.58 1.76 18.35
C GLY A 88 8.90 0.50 17.81
N ILE A 89 8.10 -0.14 18.66
CA ILE A 89 7.40 -1.39 18.35
C ILE A 89 6.34 -1.15 17.26
N ASP A 90 5.50 -0.12 17.41
CA ASP A 90 4.39 0.16 16.48
C ASP A 90 4.87 0.45 15.06
N PHE A 91 5.83 1.38 14.94
CA PHE A 91 6.43 1.72 13.64
C PHE A 91 7.05 0.47 13.00
N THR A 92 7.80 -0.32 13.78
CA THR A 92 8.43 -1.53 13.26
C THR A 92 7.38 -2.55 12.81
N SER A 93 6.29 -2.71 13.57
CA SER A 93 5.19 -3.59 13.21
C SER A 93 4.55 -3.18 11.89
N ASN A 94 4.14 -1.92 11.75
CA ASN A 94 3.53 -1.40 10.52
C ASN A 94 4.43 -1.55 9.31
N LEU A 95 5.73 -1.24 9.47
CA LEU A 95 6.71 -1.41 8.42
C LEU A 95 6.88 -2.89 8.03
N VAL A 96 6.99 -3.78 9.00
CA VAL A 96 7.16 -5.21 8.74
C VAL A 96 5.93 -5.81 8.09
N VAL A 97 4.72 -5.46 8.56
CA VAL A 97 3.45 -5.88 7.95
C VAL A 97 3.43 -5.48 6.48
N GLY A 98 3.77 -4.22 6.18
CA GLY A 98 3.86 -3.73 4.81
C GLY A 98 4.89 -4.48 3.96
N ILE A 99 6.10 -4.71 4.48
CA ILE A 99 7.17 -5.43 3.78
C ILE A 99 6.77 -6.89 3.51
N ALA A 100 6.11 -7.55 4.47
CA ALA A 100 5.67 -8.94 4.36
C ALA A 100 4.58 -9.12 3.29
N MET A 101 3.77 -8.09 3.03
CA MET A 101 2.74 -8.13 1.98
C MET A 101 3.32 -8.34 0.57
N GLU A 102 4.58 -7.99 0.31
CA GLU A 102 5.23 -8.27 -0.98
C GLU A 102 5.11 -9.74 -1.39
N GLN A 103 5.19 -10.65 -0.41
CA GLN A 103 5.12 -12.10 -0.64
C GLN A 103 3.79 -12.54 -1.27
N MET A 104 2.76 -11.70 -1.17
CA MET A 104 1.41 -11.96 -1.69
C MET A 104 1.26 -11.55 -3.16
N PHE A 105 2.18 -10.75 -3.70
CA PHE A 105 2.19 -10.27 -5.08
C PHE A 105 3.02 -11.19 -5.99
N GLN A 106 2.74 -12.50 -5.94
CA GLN A 106 3.42 -13.51 -6.74
C GLN A 106 2.41 -14.44 -7.39
N ALA A 107 2.62 -14.75 -8.67
CA ALA A 107 1.78 -15.68 -9.43
C ALA A 107 2.64 -16.73 -10.13
N THR A 108 2.03 -17.87 -10.47
CA THR A 108 2.68 -18.94 -11.24
C THR A 108 2.65 -18.66 -12.75
N ASN A 109 1.64 -17.93 -13.21
CA ASN A 109 1.50 -17.52 -14.61
C ASN A 109 2.27 -16.23 -14.89
N ASP A 110 3.20 -16.26 -15.86
CA ASP A 110 4.04 -15.09 -16.23
C ASP A 110 3.26 -13.81 -16.54
N ALA A 111 2.08 -13.89 -17.16
CA ALA A 111 1.30 -12.70 -17.50
C ALA A 111 0.67 -12.08 -16.26
N ILE A 112 0.16 -12.90 -15.34
CA ILE A 112 -0.40 -12.44 -14.07
C ILE A 112 0.72 -11.98 -13.12
N ASP A 113 1.85 -12.67 -13.09
CA ASP A 113 3.02 -12.31 -12.26
C ASP A 113 3.56 -10.92 -12.62
N ARG A 114 3.69 -10.62 -13.91
CA ARG A 114 4.04 -9.26 -14.37
C ARG A 114 3.05 -8.19 -13.87
N ARG A 115 1.76 -8.51 -13.81
CA ARG A 115 0.73 -7.59 -13.33
C ARG A 115 0.78 -7.43 -11.82
N MET A 116 0.94 -8.52 -11.07
CA MET A 116 1.12 -8.45 -9.62
C MET A 116 2.35 -7.62 -9.25
N ARG A 117 3.48 -7.80 -9.95
CA ARG A 117 4.68 -6.97 -9.78
C ARG A 117 4.43 -5.50 -10.11
N ALA A 118 3.67 -5.20 -11.16
CA ALA A 118 3.29 -3.83 -11.49
C ALA A 118 2.40 -3.20 -10.40
N CYS A 119 1.43 -3.94 -9.89
CA CYS A 119 0.60 -3.51 -8.75
C CYS A 119 1.45 -3.26 -7.50
N TRP A 120 2.38 -4.15 -7.18
CA TRP A 120 3.31 -3.97 -6.06
C TRP A 120 4.18 -2.73 -6.24
N SER A 121 4.79 -2.56 -7.42
CA SER A 121 5.62 -1.40 -7.74
C SER A 121 4.86 -0.08 -7.63
N HIS A 122 3.57 -0.07 -7.99
CA HIS A 122 2.72 1.10 -7.84
C HIS A 122 2.35 1.33 -6.37
N ALA A 123 1.96 0.28 -5.63
CA ALA A 123 1.68 0.39 -4.21
C ALA A 123 2.89 0.91 -3.41
N THR A 124 4.12 0.49 -3.74
CA THR A 124 5.33 1.02 -3.09
C THR A 124 5.64 2.46 -3.46
N GLU A 125 5.32 2.90 -4.68
CA GLU A 125 5.39 4.31 -5.10
C GLU A 125 4.45 5.18 -4.26
N ILE A 126 3.18 4.77 -4.18
CA ILE A 126 2.15 5.47 -3.40
C ILE A 126 2.52 5.49 -1.92
N ALA A 127 2.98 4.37 -1.36
CA ALA A 127 3.40 4.26 0.03
C ALA A 127 4.58 5.18 0.35
N ALA A 128 5.60 5.20 -0.51
CA ALA A 128 6.75 6.09 -0.35
C ALA A 128 6.32 7.56 -0.40
N SER A 129 5.49 7.93 -1.36
CA SER A 129 4.95 9.30 -1.47
C SER A 129 4.14 9.68 -0.24
N ALA A 130 3.17 8.86 0.17
CA ALA A 130 2.33 9.11 1.34
C ALA A 130 3.15 9.24 2.64
N GLN A 131 4.20 8.42 2.80
CA GLN A 131 5.10 8.47 3.95
C GLN A 131 5.86 9.80 4.02
N VAL A 132 6.41 10.25 2.88
CA VAL A 132 7.14 11.52 2.79
C VAL A 132 6.17 12.70 2.99
N LEU A 133 4.98 12.63 2.39
CA LEU A 133 3.94 13.63 2.57
C LEU A 133 3.52 13.76 4.04
N ALA A 134 3.33 12.63 4.73
CA ALA A 134 2.97 12.61 6.14
C ALA A 134 4.01 13.36 6.99
N ARG A 135 5.30 13.15 6.70
CA ARG A 135 6.43 13.72 7.45
C ARG A 135 6.60 15.21 7.28
N HIS A 136 6.42 15.72 6.07
CA HIS A 136 6.72 17.11 5.75
C HIS A 136 5.51 18.02 5.89
N PHE A 137 4.30 17.51 5.63
CA PHE A 137 3.10 18.34 5.50
C PHE A 137 2.03 18.08 6.56
N THR A 138 2.18 17.05 7.39
CA THR A 138 1.14 16.68 8.38
C THR A 138 1.71 16.31 9.74
N LYS A 139 0.83 15.98 10.68
CA LYS A 139 1.17 15.36 11.97
C LYS A 139 0.78 13.87 12.02
N LEU A 140 0.38 13.30 10.90
CA LEU A 140 -0.04 11.90 10.82
C LEU A 140 1.18 10.97 10.97
N PRO A 141 1.02 9.78 11.58
CA PRO A 141 2.12 8.82 11.72
C PRO A 141 2.62 8.36 10.34
N PRO A 142 3.91 8.59 9.98
CA PRO A 142 4.44 8.23 8.67
C PRO A 142 4.40 6.74 8.35
N ASP A 143 4.54 5.88 9.37
CA ASP A 143 4.44 4.44 9.25
C ASP A 143 3.01 3.97 8.92
N GLN A 144 1.99 4.64 9.47
CA GLN A 144 0.61 4.37 9.08
C GLN A 144 0.32 4.86 7.66
N ALA A 145 0.86 6.00 7.25
CA ALA A 145 0.74 6.48 5.87
C ALA A 145 1.43 5.55 4.86
N LEU A 146 2.60 5.01 5.22
CA LEU A 146 3.29 3.98 4.45
C LEU A 146 2.40 2.73 4.30
N LEU A 147 1.90 2.21 5.42
CA LEU A 147 1.05 1.02 5.42
C LEU A 147 -0.24 1.25 4.62
N ALA A 148 -0.88 2.41 4.77
CA ALA A 148 -2.04 2.83 3.98
C ALA A 148 -1.76 2.77 2.48
N GLY A 149 -0.61 3.29 2.03
CA GLY A 149 -0.22 3.23 0.62
C GLY A 149 0.07 1.81 0.13
N LEU A 150 0.58 0.92 0.98
CA LEU A 150 0.81 -0.48 0.59
C LEU A 150 -0.50 -1.26 0.47
N VAL A 151 -1.52 -0.92 1.26
CA VAL A 151 -2.80 -1.65 1.29
C VAL A 151 -3.92 -1.04 0.45
N HIS A 152 -3.77 0.19 -0.04
CA HIS A 152 -4.88 0.94 -0.66
C HIS A 152 -5.56 0.20 -1.84
N GLN A 153 -4.81 -0.61 -2.58
CA GLN A 153 -5.29 -1.41 -3.71
C GLN A 153 -5.22 -2.93 -3.49
N ILE A 154 -5.18 -3.39 -2.23
CA ILE A 154 -5.04 -4.82 -1.88
C ILE A 154 -6.12 -5.71 -2.49
N GLY A 155 -7.32 -5.16 -2.75
CA GLY A 155 -8.42 -5.87 -3.42
C GLY A 155 -8.13 -6.28 -4.87
N THR A 156 -7.05 -5.79 -5.46
CA THR A 156 -6.58 -6.25 -6.78
C THR A 156 -6.03 -7.68 -6.73
N LEU A 157 -5.48 -8.11 -5.59
CA LEU A 157 -4.90 -9.45 -5.43
C LEU A 157 -5.92 -10.57 -5.68
N PRO A 158 -7.06 -10.65 -4.99
CA PRO A 158 -8.02 -11.73 -5.20
C PRO A 158 -8.57 -11.74 -6.64
N LEU A 159 -8.68 -10.59 -7.31
CA LEU A 159 -9.10 -10.49 -8.71
C LEU A 159 -8.05 -11.09 -9.66
N LEU A 160 -6.77 -10.81 -9.44
CA LEU A 160 -5.68 -11.38 -10.23
C LEU A 160 -5.53 -12.89 -9.97
N SER A 161 -5.67 -13.34 -8.72
CA SER A 161 -5.67 -14.76 -8.38
C SER A 161 -6.84 -15.51 -9.02
N TYR A 162 -8.04 -14.91 -9.05
CA TYR A 162 -9.19 -15.47 -9.76
C TYR A 162 -8.94 -15.56 -11.28
N ALA A 163 -8.33 -14.53 -11.86
CA ALA A 163 -7.97 -14.52 -13.28
C ALA A 163 -6.95 -15.60 -13.65
N GLU A 164 -6.01 -15.89 -12.75
CA GLU A 164 -5.05 -16.99 -12.90
C GLU A 164 -5.74 -18.36 -12.87
N GLN A 165 -6.63 -18.58 -11.89
CA GLN A 165 -7.32 -19.88 -11.70
C GLN A 165 -8.36 -20.18 -12.79
N SER A 166 -9.10 -19.16 -13.23
CA SER A 166 -10.17 -19.32 -14.22
C SER A 166 -9.66 -19.57 -15.65
N GLY A 167 -8.40 -19.23 -15.93
CA GLY A 167 -7.77 -19.42 -17.26
C GLY A 167 -8.34 -18.54 -18.38
N SER A 168 -9.56 -18.02 -18.23
CA SER A 168 -10.32 -17.27 -19.23
C SER A 168 -9.88 -15.81 -19.37
N LEU A 169 -9.16 -15.29 -18.37
CA LEU A 169 -8.75 -13.89 -18.26
C LEU A 169 -7.24 -13.68 -18.44
N ILE A 170 -6.47 -14.75 -18.67
CA ILE A 170 -5.00 -14.74 -18.81
C ILE A 170 -4.54 -13.83 -19.97
N HIS A 171 -5.38 -13.57 -20.96
CA HIS A 171 -5.06 -12.66 -22.06
C HIS A 171 -5.21 -11.17 -21.73
N GLY A 172 -5.43 -10.79 -20.46
CA GLY A 172 -5.23 -9.42 -19.98
C GLY A 172 -6.02 -8.37 -20.76
N GLY A 173 -7.22 -8.74 -21.23
CA GLY A 173 -8.04 -7.85 -22.03
C GLY A 173 -8.73 -6.76 -21.21
N PRO A 174 -9.43 -5.81 -21.87
CA PRO A 174 -10.20 -4.73 -21.24
C PRO A 174 -11.18 -5.19 -20.16
N SER A 175 -11.57 -6.48 -20.18
CA SER A 175 -12.46 -7.11 -19.20
C SER A 175 -11.89 -7.15 -17.79
N LEU A 176 -10.62 -7.50 -17.63
CA LEU A 176 -10.02 -7.67 -16.31
C LEU A 176 -9.65 -6.32 -15.71
N ASP A 177 -9.18 -5.38 -16.52
CA ASP A 177 -8.90 -4.01 -16.07
C ASP A 177 -10.17 -3.30 -15.62
N HIS A 178 -11.29 -3.52 -16.33
CA HIS A 178 -12.59 -2.99 -15.92
C HIS A 178 -13.08 -3.63 -14.62
N ALA A 179 -12.98 -4.96 -14.48
CA ALA A 179 -13.35 -5.66 -13.25
C ALA A 179 -12.50 -5.17 -12.06
N ILE A 180 -11.19 -4.96 -12.24
CA ILE A 180 -10.33 -4.37 -11.22
C ILE A 180 -10.80 -2.97 -10.87
N ALA A 181 -10.98 -2.09 -11.86
CA ALA A 181 -11.40 -0.72 -11.62
C ALA A 181 -12.70 -0.62 -10.80
N GLU A 182 -13.68 -1.49 -11.06
CA GLU A 182 -14.98 -1.47 -10.36
C GLU A 182 -14.98 -2.19 -9.00
N LEU A 183 -14.26 -3.30 -8.86
CA LEU A 183 -14.42 -4.21 -7.71
C LEU A 183 -13.29 -4.16 -6.68
N HIS A 184 -12.12 -3.60 -7.02
CA HIS A 184 -10.96 -3.63 -6.13
C HIS A 184 -11.21 -2.90 -4.79
N GLN A 185 -12.05 -1.87 -4.77
CA GLN A 185 -12.33 -1.11 -3.55
C GLN A 185 -13.14 -1.91 -2.53
N GLU A 186 -14.23 -2.53 -2.96
CA GLU A 186 -15.08 -3.40 -2.12
C GLU A 186 -14.28 -4.62 -1.63
N LEU A 187 -13.51 -5.23 -2.53
CA LEU A 187 -12.66 -6.37 -2.17
C LEU A 187 -11.54 -5.97 -1.21
N GLY A 188 -10.92 -4.81 -1.41
CA GLY A 188 -9.90 -4.28 -0.51
C GLY A 188 -10.45 -4.11 0.89
N GLN A 189 -11.67 -3.57 1.00
CA GLN A 189 -12.36 -3.40 2.27
C GLN A 189 -12.58 -4.75 2.97
N LYS A 190 -13.10 -5.75 2.25
CA LYS A 190 -13.34 -7.10 2.78
C LYS A 190 -12.06 -7.80 3.21
N VAL A 191 -10.98 -7.67 2.44
CA VAL A 191 -9.66 -8.22 2.77
C VAL A 191 -9.16 -7.63 4.08
N LEU A 192 -9.13 -6.30 4.20
CA LEU A 192 -8.63 -5.64 5.41
C LEU A 192 -9.52 -5.90 6.63
N GLN A 193 -10.84 -5.99 6.45
CA GLN A 193 -11.77 -6.42 7.51
C GLN A 193 -11.48 -7.84 7.99
N SER A 194 -11.26 -8.78 7.06
CA SER A 194 -10.94 -10.18 7.40
C SER A 194 -9.61 -10.33 8.16
N TRP A 195 -8.73 -9.33 8.05
CA TRP A 195 -7.45 -9.27 8.75
C TRP A 195 -7.50 -8.41 10.00
N ASP A 196 -8.68 -7.93 10.43
CA ASP A 196 -8.89 -7.08 11.60
C ASP A 196 -8.04 -5.79 11.57
N PHE A 197 -7.87 -5.17 10.39
CA PHE A 197 -7.18 -3.88 10.31
C PHE A 197 -8.03 -2.75 10.93
N PRO A 198 -7.40 -1.67 11.44
CA PRO A 198 -8.10 -0.49 11.93
C PRO A 198 -9.06 0.12 10.90
N PRO A 199 -10.21 0.68 11.32
CA PRO A 199 -11.19 1.30 10.42
C PRO A 199 -10.61 2.40 9.52
N GLU A 200 -9.61 3.14 10.02
CA GLU A 200 -8.93 4.19 9.27
C GLU A 200 -8.18 3.63 8.05
N LEU A 201 -7.51 2.49 8.18
CA LEU A 201 -6.82 1.81 7.08
C LEU A 201 -7.81 1.10 6.14
N ILE A 202 -8.90 0.55 6.68
CA ILE A 202 -9.98 -0.02 5.87
C ILE A 202 -10.60 1.05 4.97
N ALA A 203 -10.87 2.26 5.50
CA ALA A 203 -11.49 3.34 4.74
C ALA A 203 -10.61 3.84 3.57
N VAL A 204 -9.28 3.68 3.66
CA VAL A 204 -8.37 4.02 2.56
C VAL A 204 -8.70 3.26 1.27
N THR A 205 -9.14 2.00 1.35
CA THR A 205 -9.43 1.22 0.14
C THR A 205 -10.67 1.71 -0.61
N THR A 206 -11.60 2.38 0.07
CA THR A 206 -12.88 2.83 -0.51
C THR A 206 -12.90 4.30 -0.89
N ASP A 207 -12.15 5.14 -0.17
CA ASP A 207 -12.36 6.58 -0.22
C ASP A 207 -11.26 7.35 -0.96
N TYR A 208 -10.13 6.70 -1.27
CA TYR A 208 -8.98 7.38 -1.89
C TYR A 208 -9.23 7.87 -3.32
N LEU A 209 -10.33 7.49 -3.97
CA LEU A 209 -10.76 8.03 -5.27
C LEU A 209 -11.94 9.01 -5.16
N ASN A 210 -12.48 9.21 -3.96
CA ASN A 210 -13.55 10.17 -3.72
C ASN A 210 -12.96 11.57 -3.46
N PHE A 211 -12.66 12.29 -4.53
CA PHE A 211 -12.03 13.62 -4.46
C PHE A 211 -12.96 14.73 -3.92
N GLU A 212 -14.25 14.45 -3.78
CA GLU A 212 -15.26 15.37 -3.25
C GLU A 212 -15.37 15.27 -1.70
N ARG A 213 -14.50 14.50 -1.04
CA ARG A 213 -14.50 14.36 0.42
C ARG A 213 -14.27 15.68 1.15
N GLU A 214 -15.25 16.04 1.98
CA GLU A 214 -15.17 17.15 2.92
C GLU A 214 -14.66 16.67 4.29
N ARG A 215 -13.58 17.28 4.75
CA ARG A 215 -12.93 16.99 6.04
C ARG A 215 -12.34 18.29 6.59
N ASP A 216 -12.32 18.40 7.91
CA ASP A 216 -11.76 19.57 8.61
C ASP A 216 -10.23 19.49 8.74
N GLU A 217 -9.70 18.29 8.98
CA GLU A 217 -8.27 18.01 9.18
C GLU A 217 -7.78 16.94 8.20
N PRO A 218 -6.50 16.97 7.80
CA PRO A 218 -5.92 15.95 6.93
C PRO A 218 -5.92 14.57 7.60
N ASP A 219 -6.30 13.54 6.84
CA ASP A 219 -6.25 12.13 7.25
C ASP A 219 -5.41 11.26 6.31
N LEU A 220 -5.30 9.95 6.61
CA LEU A 220 -4.53 9.02 5.78
C LEU A 220 -5.03 8.97 4.33
N ILE A 221 -6.35 9.15 4.12
CA ILE A 221 -6.94 9.10 2.78
C ILE A 221 -6.49 10.31 1.96
N ASP A 222 -6.34 11.48 2.57
CA ASP A 222 -5.80 12.66 1.89
C ASP A 222 -4.37 12.44 1.38
N LEU A 223 -3.52 11.79 2.19
CA LEU A 223 -2.16 11.44 1.78
C LEU A 223 -2.17 10.49 0.59
N ILE A 224 -3.04 9.47 0.60
CA ILE A 224 -3.16 8.52 -0.52
C ILE A 224 -3.73 9.21 -1.76
N GLN A 225 -4.73 10.09 -1.62
CA GLN A 225 -5.28 10.87 -2.74
C GLN A 225 -4.23 11.68 -3.46
N VAL A 226 -3.42 12.45 -2.71
CA VAL A 226 -2.35 13.27 -3.26
C VAL A 226 -1.29 12.39 -3.91
N ALA A 227 -0.83 11.34 -3.23
CA ALA A 227 0.17 10.41 -3.77
C ALA A 227 -0.31 9.73 -5.06
N THR A 228 -1.58 9.29 -5.11
CA THR A 228 -2.18 8.68 -6.31
C THR A 228 -2.22 9.66 -7.47
N LEU A 229 -2.69 10.89 -7.26
CA LEU A 229 -2.74 11.89 -8.33
C LEU A 229 -1.35 12.29 -8.83
N GLN A 230 -0.37 12.41 -7.93
CA GLN A 230 1.03 12.68 -8.29
C GLN A 230 1.64 11.55 -9.13
N SER A 231 1.40 10.28 -8.78
CA SER A 231 1.93 9.12 -9.53
C SER A 231 1.45 9.05 -10.98
N TYR A 232 0.25 9.58 -11.25
CA TYR A 232 -0.31 9.61 -12.61
C TYR A 232 0.02 10.88 -13.38
N ALA A 233 0.61 11.90 -12.75
CA ALA A 233 0.95 13.16 -13.41
C ALA A 233 1.86 12.92 -14.62
N GLY A 234 1.50 13.50 -15.77
CA GLY A 234 2.26 13.34 -17.03
C GLY A 234 2.07 12.00 -17.74
N THR A 235 1.21 11.12 -17.25
CA THR A 235 0.83 9.87 -17.93
C THR A 235 -0.44 10.04 -18.78
N ASN A 236 -0.82 9.00 -19.54
CA ASN A 236 -2.09 8.96 -20.29
C ASN A 236 -3.28 8.47 -19.44
N HIS A 237 -3.10 8.32 -18.12
CA HIS A 237 -4.15 7.83 -17.23
C HIS A 237 -5.27 8.88 -17.06
N PRO A 238 -6.56 8.52 -16.96
CA PRO A 238 -7.65 9.49 -16.78
C PRO A 238 -7.43 10.44 -15.59
N LEU A 239 -6.89 9.91 -14.48
CA LEU A 239 -6.60 10.70 -13.28
C LEU A 239 -5.52 11.77 -13.48
N ALA A 240 -4.68 11.65 -14.52
CA ALA A 240 -3.67 12.66 -14.84
C ALA A 240 -4.29 14.01 -15.25
N ASN A 241 -5.55 14.02 -15.68
CA ASN A 241 -6.28 15.22 -16.08
C ASN A 241 -7.13 15.80 -14.94
N THR A 242 -7.04 15.25 -13.73
CA THR A 242 -7.76 15.76 -12.56
C THR A 242 -7.22 17.14 -12.19
N ASP A 243 -8.11 18.12 -12.02
CA ASP A 243 -7.73 19.44 -11.53
C ASP A 243 -7.41 19.35 -10.03
N THR A 244 -6.12 19.23 -9.69
CA THR A 244 -5.65 19.10 -8.31
C THR A 244 -5.98 20.31 -7.45
N SER A 245 -6.26 21.48 -8.04
CA SER A 245 -6.68 22.67 -7.30
C SER A 245 -8.10 22.54 -6.69
N GLN A 246 -8.92 21.65 -7.25
CA GLN A 246 -10.27 21.36 -6.76
C GLN A 246 -10.31 20.18 -5.79
N VAL A 247 -9.20 19.46 -5.62
CA VAL A 247 -9.12 18.31 -4.73
C VAL A 247 -8.82 18.78 -3.31
N GLY A 248 -9.78 18.62 -2.40
CA GLY A 248 -9.67 19.10 -1.02
C GLY A 248 -8.42 18.61 -0.27
N ALA A 249 -7.91 17.43 -0.60
CA ALA A 249 -6.68 16.88 -0.03
C ALA A 249 -5.46 17.79 -0.28
N PHE A 250 -5.27 18.32 -1.49
CA PHE A 250 -4.15 19.22 -1.80
C PHE A 250 -4.21 20.50 -0.96
N VAL A 251 -5.41 21.01 -0.71
CA VAL A 251 -5.63 22.20 0.13
C VAL A 251 -5.33 21.87 1.60
N ARG A 252 -5.86 20.75 2.12
CA ARG A 252 -5.64 20.33 3.52
C ARG A 252 -4.16 20.04 3.83
N LEU A 253 -3.41 19.53 2.85
CA LEU A 253 -1.96 19.30 2.99
C LEU A 253 -1.13 20.56 2.73
N GLY A 254 -1.74 21.68 2.34
CA GLY A 254 -1.01 22.93 2.05
C GLY A 254 -0.18 22.88 0.75
N LEU A 255 -0.50 21.98 -0.17
CA LEU A 255 0.20 21.77 -1.44
C LEU A 255 -0.37 22.62 -2.60
N ALA A 256 -1.48 23.33 -2.36
CA ALA A 256 -2.21 24.06 -3.39
C ALA A 256 -1.53 25.37 -3.86
N ALA A 257 -0.49 25.87 -3.16
CA ALA A 257 0.28 27.03 -3.59
C ALA A 257 1.68 27.08 -2.94
N ASP A 258 2.70 27.38 -3.76
CA ASP A 258 4.03 27.85 -3.36
C ASP A 258 4.93 26.93 -2.50
N THR A 259 5.08 25.65 -2.86
CA THR A 259 6.27 24.91 -2.39
C THR A 259 7.47 25.34 -3.25
N GLU A 260 8.52 25.90 -2.63
CA GLU A 260 9.73 26.32 -3.35
C GLU A 260 10.30 25.14 -4.16
N THR A 261 10.68 25.37 -5.42
CA THR A 261 11.11 24.31 -6.36
C THR A 261 12.24 23.43 -5.84
N LEU A 262 13.09 23.97 -4.96
CA LEU A 262 14.19 23.21 -4.34
C LEU A 262 13.72 22.21 -3.28
N GLU A 263 12.66 22.53 -2.52
CA GLU A 263 12.09 21.60 -1.52
C GLU A 263 11.39 20.42 -2.22
N LEU A 264 10.80 20.66 -3.40
CA LEU A 264 10.14 19.63 -4.20
C LEU A 264 11.12 18.61 -4.80
N ASP A 265 12.30 19.05 -5.24
CA ASP A 265 13.34 18.15 -5.78
C ASP A 265 13.92 17.23 -4.69
N ASP A 266 14.13 17.76 -3.48
CA ASP A 266 14.58 16.98 -2.32
C ASP A 266 13.52 15.96 -1.87
N ILE A 267 12.23 16.36 -1.87
CA ILE A 267 11.09 15.48 -1.57
C ILE A 267 10.99 14.36 -2.61
N ALA A 268 11.07 14.68 -3.91
CA ALA A 268 11.01 13.67 -4.98
C ALA A 268 12.18 12.67 -4.89
N THR A 269 13.37 13.16 -4.52
CA THR A 269 14.53 12.29 -4.26
C THR A 269 14.28 11.36 -3.07
N GLU A 270 13.76 11.90 -1.96
CA GLU A 270 13.42 11.12 -0.76
C GLU A 270 12.34 10.05 -1.05
N GLN A 271 11.34 10.37 -1.88
CA GLN A 271 10.31 9.43 -2.33
C GLN A 271 10.92 8.29 -3.16
N SER A 272 11.77 8.61 -4.14
CA SER A 272 12.44 7.62 -5.01
C SER A 272 13.34 6.68 -4.21
N GLU A 273 14.16 7.22 -3.30
CA GLU A 273 15.04 6.42 -2.44
C GLU A 273 14.24 5.53 -1.46
N THR A 274 13.10 6.02 -0.97
CA THR A 274 12.18 5.24 -0.13
C THR A 274 11.52 4.11 -0.91
N GLN A 275 11.02 4.38 -2.11
CA GLN A 275 10.46 3.35 -3.01
C GLN A 275 11.49 2.26 -3.34
N ALA A 276 12.72 2.65 -3.64
CA ALA A 276 13.82 1.72 -3.92
C ALA A 276 14.13 0.81 -2.71
N ALA A 277 14.08 1.35 -1.49
CA ALA A 277 14.28 0.56 -0.28
C ALA A 277 13.18 -0.49 -0.07
N LEU A 278 11.93 -0.17 -0.44
CA LEU A 278 10.77 -1.09 -0.32
C LEU A 278 10.77 -2.19 -1.41
N SER A 279 11.18 -1.85 -2.63
CA SER A 279 10.96 -2.66 -3.84
C SER A 279 12.12 -3.60 -4.22
N SER A 280 13.21 -3.58 -3.47
CA SER A 280 14.47 -4.26 -3.80
C SER A 280 14.53 -5.73 -3.36
N GLY A 281 13.37 -6.42 -3.37
CA GLY A 281 13.20 -7.83 -3.03
C GLY A 281 13.44 -8.83 -4.16
N PHE A 282 13.89 -8.37 -5.34
CA PHE A 282 14.16 -9.20 -6.52
C PHE A 282 15.59 -9.04 -7.04
#